data_AF-A0AAD9LF35-F1
#
_entry.id   AF-A0AAD9LF35-F1
#
_cell.length_a   1.000
_cell.length_b   1.000
_cell.length_c   1.000
_cell.angle_alpha   90.00
_cell.angle_beta   90.00
_cell.angle_gamma   90.00
#
_symmetry.space_group_name_H-M   'P 1'
#
loop_
_entity.id
_entity.type
_entity.pdbx_description
1 polymer ?
#
loop_
_entity_poly.entity_id
_entity_poly.type
_entity_poly.pdbx_seq_one_letter_code
_entity_poly.pdbx_strand_id
1 'polypeptide(L)'
;MRNATPESTPDEDQILSKKTTFLFGKDPNDVSTWDARRIRTCLCDQLHFGYDCSLKECPRGDDFYTKNAVERQLVRCIADAGSFTLSFRDESTVRIPFDATESVVKTALEELSTIGEVNVAFSSGSVACSNSVNTVMLVDILTELGDLPPLSGSNALLQDRINGDARDGSGSLVFVTGGDSLLGQMSVKGTRENALCSNHGICDFSTGICTCHANFGGSDGNGGPGTIANCGFHEGKPTGGI
;
A
#
# COMPACT_ATOMS: atom_id res chain seq x y z
N MET A 1 41.48 -63.30 -22.35
CA MET A 1 42.26 -62.19 -21.77
C MET A 1 42.07 -60.94 -22.63
N ARG A 2 41.81 -59.82 -21.96
CA ARG A 2 41.75 -58.40 -22.40
C ARG A 2 40.42 -57.85 -22.96
N ASN A 3 39.76 -57.11 -22.06
CA ASN A 3 38.81 -56.00 -22.26
C ASN A 3 39.48 -54.75 -22.89
N ALA A 4 38.65 -53.87 -23.49
CA ALA A 4 38.57 -52.40 -23.27
C ALA A 4 37.77 -51.76 -24.45
N THR A 5 36.47 -51.46 -24.29
CA THR A 5 35.78 -50.17 -23.93
C THR A 5 35.44 -49.25 -25.12
N PRO A 6 34.22 -48.66 -25.15
CA PRO A 6 33.76 -47.80 -26.24
C PRO A 6 34.18 -46.33 -26.04
N GLU A 7 34.42 -45.66 -27.16
CA GLU A 7 34.86 -44.27 -27.29
C GLU A 7 33.69 -43.31 -26.99
N SER A 8 33.83 -42.49 -25.95
CA SER A 8 32.85 -41.47 -25.54
C SER A 8 33.05 -40.18 -26.33
N THR A 9 31.97 -39.65 -26.93
CA THR A 9 31.91 -38.32 -27.53
C THR A 9 32.25 -37.22 -26.52
N PRO A 10 32.90 -36.10 -26.90
CA PRO A 10 33.20 -35.02 -25.96
C PRO A 10 31.93 -34.26 -25.57
N ASP A 11 31.66 -34.18 -24.27
CA ASP A 11 30.65 -33.32 -23.64
C ASP A 11 30.81 -31.84 -24.05
N GLU A 12 29.68 -31.19 -24.34
CA GLU A 12 29.56 -29.76 -24.69
C GLU A 12 29.91 -28.79 -23.53
N ASP A 13 30.43 -29.28 -22.40
CA ASP A 13 30.81 -28.47 -21.23
C ASP A 13 32.22 -27.84 -21.31
N GLN A 14 32.98 -28.11 -22.38
CA GLN A 14 34.39 -27.70 -22.45
C GLN A 14 34.65 -26.22 -22.80
N ILE A 15 33.63 -25.39 -23.03
CA ILE A 15 33.86 -24.00 -23.49
C ILE A 15 34.12 -23.02 -22.33
N LEU A 16 33.76 -23.32 -21.07
CA LEU A 16 33.95 -22.39 -19.94
C LEU A 16 35.09 -22.75 -18.96
N SER A 17 35.94 -23.72 -19.29
CA SER A 17 37.02 -24.20 -18.41
C SER A 17 38.42 -23.88 -18.96
N LYS A 18 38.61 -22.69 -19.55
CA LYS A 18 39.96 -22.22 -19.92
C LYS A 18 40.57 -21.36 -18.82
N LYS A 19 41.27 -22.05 -17.90
CA LYS A 19 42.22 -21.53 -16.91
C LYS A 19 41.70 -20.50 -15.89
N THR A 20 40.86 -20.94 -14.98
CA THR A 20 40.76 -20.36 -13.63
C THR A 20 41.24 -21.40 -12.62
N THR A 21 42.06 -21.00 -11.65
CA THR A 21 42.60 -21.90 -10.58
C THR A 21 41.54 -22.29 -9.55
N PHE A 22 40.32 -21.77 -9.69
CA PHE A 22 39.16 -22.05 -8.87
C PHE A 22 38.00 -22.51 -9.77
N LEU A 23 37.20 -23.43 -9.25
CA LEU A 23 35.99 -23.94 -9.91
C LEU A 23 34.79 -23.16 -9.33
N PHE A 24 34.16 -22.33 -10.17
CA PHE A 24 33.00 -21.53 -9.78
C PHE A 24 31.86 -22.44 -9.28
N GLY A 25 31.28 -22.14 -8.11
CA GLY A 25 30.16 -22.90 -7.52
C GLY A 25 30.52 -24.09 -6.62
N LYS A 26 31.80 -24.47 -6.47
CA LYS A 26 32.22 -25.55 -5.55
C LYS A 26 32.24 -25.12 -4.08
N ASP A 27 32.61 -23.87 -3.82
CA ASP A 27 32.49 -23.22 -2.52
C ASP A 27 31.77 -21.87 -2.73
N PRO A 28 30.51 -21.74 -2.29
CA PRO A 28 29.72 -20.50 -2.44
C PRO A 28 30.33 -19.29 -1.74
N ASN A 29 31.27 -19.49 -0.81
CA ASN A 29 31.95 -18.44 -0.06
C ASN A 29 33.42 -18.28 -0.46
N ASP A 30 33.86 -18.86 -1.60
CA ASP A 30 35.23 -18.72 -2.08
C ASP A 30 35.52 -17.25 -2.40
N VAL A 31 36.28 -16.58 -1.53
CA VAL A 31 36.63 -15.15 -1.63
C VAL A 31 37.33 -14.74 -2.93
N SER A 32 37.74 -15.70 -3.77
CA SER A 32 38.34 -15.47 -5.09
C SER A 32 37.32 -15.39 -6.24
N THR A 33 36.06 -15.79 -6.02
CA THR A 33 34.99 -15.68 -7.03
C THR A 33 34.33 -14.30 -7.01
N TRP A 34 33.74 -13.90 -8.15
CA TRP A 34 33.20 -12.55 -8.33
C TRP A 34 31.97 -12.24 -7.45
N ASP A 35 31.22 -13.28 -7.08
CA ASP A 35 30.02 -13.30 -6.25
C ASP A 35 30.32 -13.31 -4.74
N ALA A 36 31.53 -13.71 -4.34
CA ALA A 36 31.94 -13.85 -2.93
C ALA A 36 31.85 -12.58 -2.07
N ARG A 37 31.81 -11.41 -2.71
CA ARG A 37 31.59 -10.10 -2.05
C ARG A 37 30.52 -9.26 -2.74
N ARG A 38 29.78 -9.85 -3.67
CA ARG A 38 28.77 -9.17 -4.48
C ARG A 38 27.59 -10.10 -4.68
N ILE A 39 26.78 -10.23 -3.63
CA ILE A 39 25.44 -10.80 -3.75
C ILE A 39 24.60 -9.78 -4.51
N ARG A 40 24.17 -10.11 -5.72
CA ARG A 40 23.23 -9.31 -6.50
C ARG A 40 21.85 -9.93 -6.31
N THR A 41 20.91 -9.16 -5.79
CA THR A 41 19.49 -9.51 -5.84
C THR A 41 18.84 -8.76 -6.99
N CYS A 42 17.83 -9.35 -7.60
CA CYS A 42 16.98 -8.61 -8.51
C CYS A 42 16.18 -7.58 -7.70
N LEU A 43 16.09 -6.35 -8.21
CA LEU A 43 15.09 -5.38 -7.78
C LEU A 43 13.88 -5.62 -8.66
N CYS A 44 12.84 -6.23 -8.09
CA CYS A 44 11.67 -6.61 -8.86
C CYS A 44 10.78 -5.41 -9.16
N ASP A 45 10.09 -5.51 -10.31
CA ASP A 45 8.98 -4.62 -10.62
C ASP A 45 7.84 -4.81 -9.60
N GLN A 46 6.92 -3.84 -9.58
CA GLN A 46 5.77 -3.88 -8.68
C GLN A 46 4.99 -5.20 -8.83
N LEU A 47 4.58 -5.77 -7.69
CA LEU A 47 3.91 -7.07 -7.56
C LEU A 47 4.72 -8.29 -8.03
N HIS A 48 5.99 -8.13 -8.39
CA HIS A 48 6.87 -9.26 -8.67
C HIS A 48 7.82 -9.49 -7.50
N PHE A 49 8.12 -10.75 -7.20
CA PHE A 49 9.00 -11.13 -6.10
C PHE A 49 9.71 -12.45 -6.38
N GLY A 50 10.51 -12.90 -5.40
CA GLY A 50 11.38 -14.05 -5.53
C GLY A 50 12.80 -13.65 -5.91
N TYR A 51 13.72 -14.61 -5.92
CA TYR A 51 15.13 -14.34 -6.18
C TYR A 51 15.41 -13.87 -7.61
N ASP A 52 14.56 -14.28 -8.55
CA ASP A 52 14.63 -13.99 -9.99
C ASP A 52 13.43 -13.16 -10.49
N CYS A 53 12.60 -12.61 -9.58
CA CYS A 53 11.38 -11.87 -9.89
C CYS A 53 10.34 -12.63 -10.75
N SER A 54 10.41 -13.96 -10.81
CA SER A 54 9.47 -14.77 -11.59
C SER A 54 8.11 -14.96 -10.92
N LEU A 55 8.02 -14.71 -9.61
CA LEU A 55 6.78 -14.87 -8.84
C LEU A 55 6.00 -13.57 -8.80
N LYS A 56 4.68 -13.69 -8.75
CA LYS A 56 3.72 -12.59 -8.74
C LYS A 56 2.89 -12.62 -7.47
N GLU A 57 2.76 -11.47 -6.82
CA GLU A 57 1.92 -11.31 -5.65
C GLU A 57 0.44 -11.38 -6.05
N CYS A 58 -0.34 -12.20 -5.35
CA CYS A 58 -1.78 -12.24 -5.55
C CYS A 58 -2.48 -11.09 -4.84
N PRO A 59 -3.68 -10.71 -5.30
CA PRO A 59 -4.53 -9.77 -4.61
C PRO A 59 -4.71 -10.15 -3.13
N ARG A 60 -4.63 -9.14 -2.28
CA ARG A 60 -4.92 -9.25 -0.87
C ARG A 60 -6.28 -8.66 -0.56
N GLY A 61 -6.80 -8.98 0.61
CA GLY A 61 -8.07 -8.45 1.06
C GLY A 61 -8.37 -8.80 2.50
N ASP A 62 -9.49 -8.25 2.95
CA ASP A 62 -10.08 -8.51 4.26
C ASP A 62 -10.75 -9.89 4.26
N ASP A 63 -10.79 -10.53 5.42
CA ASP A 63 -11.54 -11.77 5.60
C ASP A 63 -13.01 -11.42 5.85
N PHE A 64 -13.92 -11.91 5.00
CA PHE A 64 -15.36 -11.59 5.11
C PHE A 64 -15.98 -11.87 6.50
N TYR A 65 -15.46 -12.87 7.22
CA TYR A 65 -16.04 -13.29 8.50
C TYR A 65 -15.54 -12.48 9.70
N THR A 66 -14.42 -11.79 9.57
CA THR A 66 -13.88 -10.95 10.64
C THR A 66 -14.62 -9.61 10.62
N LYS A 67 -14.81 -9.04 11.81
CA LYS A 67 -15.45 -7.74 12.00
C LYS A 67 -14.42 -6.77 12.54
N ASN A 68 -13.58 -6.33 11.62
CA ASN A 68 -12.45 -5.48 11.89
C ASN A 68 -12.72 -4.01 11.60
N ALA A 69 -11.90 -3.14 12.17
CA ALA A 69 -12.04 -1.71 12.03
C ALA A 69 -11.37 -1.22 10.75
N VAL A 70 -12.04 -0.28 10.07
CA VAL A 70 -11.47 0.54 9.00
C VAL A 70 -10.49 1.53 9.60
N GLU A 71 -9.35 1.76 8.95
CA GLU A 71 -8.40 2.80 9.34
C GLU A 71 -9.07 4.17 9.18
N ARG A 72 -9.09 4.95 10.26
CA ARG A 72 -9.56 6.34 10.26
C ARG A 72 -8.45 7.25 10.76
N GLN A 73 -8.06 8.20 9.93
CA GLN A 73 -7.10 9.24 10.30
C GLN A 73 -7.80 10.59 10.40
N LEU A 74 -7.35 11.41 11.34
CA LEU A 74 -7.90 12.74 11.56
C LEU A 74 -6.91 13.79 11.07
N VAL A 75 -7.42 14.78 10.33
CA VAL A 75 -6.64 15.94 9.90
C VAL A 75 -7.36 17.21 10.32
N ARG A 76 -6.66 18.07 11.05
CA ARG A 76 -7.15 19.42 11.37
C ARG A 76 -6.35 20.44 10.58
N CYS A 77 -7.06 21.27 9.82
CA CYS A 77 -6.47 22.40 9.10
C CYS A 77 -6.94 23.74 9.67
N ILE A 78 -6.00 24.62 9.98
CA ILE A 78 -6.25 25.99 10.46
C ILE A 78 -5.69 26.96 9.42
N ALA A 79 -6.57 27.60 8.67
CA ALA A 79 -6.24 28.61 7.67
C ALA A 79 -7.51 29.38 7.25
N ASP A 80 -7.34 30.56 6.64
CA ASP A 80 -8.39 31.34 5.98
C ASP A 80 -8.05 31.76 4.55
N ALA A 81 -6.90 31.34 4.03
CA ALA A 81 -6.53 31.48 2.63
C ALA A 81 -5.47 30.45 2.23
N GLY A 82 -5.23 30.35 0.92
CA GLY A 82 -4.15 29.56 0.35
C GLY A 82 -4.54 28.11 0.04
N SER A 83 -3.56 27.22 0.06
CA SER A 83 -3.74 25.81 -0.29
C SER A 83 -2.78 24.90 0.47
N PHE A 84 -3.13 23.63 0.53
CA PHE A 84 -2.32 22.58 1.14
C PHE A 84 -2.22 21.37 0.22
N THR A 85 -1.34 20.44 0.58
CA THR A 85 -1.30 19.10 -0.03
C THR A 85 -1.45 18.06 1.05
N LEU A 86 -2.02 16.91 0.71
CA LEU A 86 -1.93 15.71 1.52
C LEU A 86 -0.97 14.73 0.84
N SER A 87 -0.37 13.85 1.62
CA SER A 87 0.61 12.89 1.14
C SER A 87 0.42 11.55 1.82
N PHE A 88 0.50 10.48 1.04
CA PHE A 88 0.44 9.10 1.48
C PHE A 88 1.52 8.29 0.76
N ARG A 89 2.31 7.49 1.50
CA ARG A 89 3.39 6.64 0.98
C ARG A 89 4.26 7.34 -0.10
N ASP A 90 4.75 8.54 0.23
CA ASP A 90 5.62 9.38 -0.60
C ASP A 90 5.00 9.99 -1.87
N GLU A 91 3.70 9.80 -2.11
CA GLU A 91 2.96 10.49 -3.15
C GLU A 91 2.18 11.67 -2.55
N SER A 92 2.04 12.77 -3.30
CA SER A 92 1.38 13.97 -2.82
C SER A 92 0.28 14.40 -3.78
N THR A 93 -0.84 14.84 -3.21
CA THR A 93 -1.98 15.32 -3.99
C THR A 93 -1.61 16.58 -4.77
N VAL A 94 -2.44 16.91 -5.76
CA VAL A 94 -2.49 18.29 -6.25
C VAL A 94 -2.81 19.26 -5.10
N ARG A 95 -2.58 20.56 -5.32
CA ARG A 95 -2.89 21.59 -4.31
C ARG A 95 -4.39 21.63 -4.06
N ILE A 96 -4.78 21.38 -2.82
CA ILE A 96 -6.15 21.46 -2.32
C ILE A 96 -6.35 22.87 -1.75
N PRO A 97 -7.36 23.63 -2.22
CA PRO A 97 -7.62 24.96 -1.67
C PRO A 97 -8.09 24.87 -0.22
N PHE A 98 -7.82 25.90 0.59
CA PHE A 98 -8.18 25.89 2.02
C PHE A 98 -9.69 25.71 2.26
N ASP A 99 -10.52 26.19 1.32
CA ASP A 99 -11.98 26.12 1.37
C ASP A 99 -12.57 24.90 0.64
N ALA A 100 -11.74 23.89 0.34
CA ALA A 100 -12.17 22.67 -0.32
C ALA A 100 -13.31 21.95 0.43
N THR A 101 -14.28 21.45 -0.32
CA THR A 101 -15.34 20.56 0.20
C THR A 101 -14.81 19.15 0.40
N GLU A 102 -15.56 18.32 1.15
CA GLU A 102 -15.25 16.89 1.36
C GLU A 102 -14.99 16.16 0.05
N SER A 103 -15.81 16.40 -0.98
CA SER A 103 -15.68 15.77 -2.30
C SER A 103 -14.37 16.15 -3.01
N VAL A 104 -13.89 17.38 -2.86
CA VAL A 104 -12.62 17.84 -3.45
C VAL A 104 -11.45 17.18 -2.74
N VAL A 105 -11.50 17.06 -1.41
CA VAL A 105 -10.47 16.35 -0.63
C VAL A 105 -10.45 14.87 -0.97
N LYS A 106 -11.62 14.22 -1.06
CA LYS A 106 -11.75 12.81 -1.49
C LYS A 106 -11.13 12.61 -2.86
N THR A 107 -11.54 13.40 -3.86
CA THR A 107 -11.04 13.27 -5.23
C THR A 107 -9.52 13.45 -5.27
N ALA A 108 -8.98 14.44 -4.56
CA ALA A 108 -7.53 14.69 -4.55
C ALA A 108 -6.74 13.53 -3.93
N LEU A 109 -7.28 12.85 -2.91
CA LEU A 109 -6.66 11.65 -2.34
C LEU A 109 -6.76 10.47 -3.32
N GLU A 110 -7.93 10.21 -3.91
CA GLU A 110 -8.17 9.09 -4.83
C GLU A 110 -7.43 9.23 -6.19
N GLU A 111 -6.83 10.39 -6.47
CA GLU A 111 -5.92 10.59 -7.60
C GLU A 111 -4.51 10.03 -7.36
N LEU A 112 -4.12 9.73 -6.12
CA LEU A 112 -2.82 9.13 -5.83
C LEU A 112 -2.81 7.66 -6.26
N SER A 113 -1.72 7.22 -6.89
CA SER A 113 -1.52 5.81 -7.21
C SER A 113 -1.34 4.89 -5.98
N THR A 114 -1.01 5.48 -4.84
CA THR A 114 -0.72 4.78 -3.58
C THR A 114 -1.92 4.57 -2.67
N ILE A 115 -3.08 5.16 -2.99
CA ILE A 115 -4.32 5.02 -2.22
C ILE A 115 -5.48 4.74 -3.18
N GLY A 116 -6.35 3.80 -2.81
CA GLY A 116 -7.57 3.54 -3.55
C GLY A 116 -8.71 4.43 -3.08
N GLU A 117 -9.84 3.81 -2.76
CA GLU A 117 -11.03 4.48 -2.27
C GLU A 117 -10.86 4.99 -0.84
N VAL A 118 -11.33 6.21 -0.60
CA VAL A 118 -11.43 6.81 0.74
C VAL A 118 -12.81 7.39 0.97
N ASN A 119 -13.23 7.49 2.23
CA ASN A 119 -14.38 8.30 2.62
C ASN A 119 -13.90 9.50 3.45
N VAL A 120 -14.30 10.70 3.06
CA VAL A 120 -13.92 11.95 3.73
C VAL A 120 -15.18 12.60 4.28
N ALA A 121 -15.16 12.91 5.57
CA ALA A 121 -16.24 13.63 6.24
C ALA A 121 -15.65 14.72 7.15
N PHE A 122 -16.35 15.84 7.30
CA PHE A 122 -15.97 16.91 8.23
C PHE A 122 -16.83 16.82 9.49
N SER A 123 -16.19 16.88 10.66
CA SER A 123 -16.89 16.83 11.95
C SER A 123 -17.84 18.02 12.16
N SER A 124 -17.56 19.13 11.50
CA SER A 124 -18.37 20.35 11.46
C SER A 124 -17.96 21.25 10.30
N GLY A 125 -18.78 22.25 9.97
CA GLY A 125 -18.51 23.16 8.85
C GLY A 125 -18.69 22.49 7.48
N SER A 126 -18.23 23.18 6.43
CA SER A 126 -18.38 22.72 5.03
C SER A 126 -17.08 22.84 4.22
N VAL A 127 -15.98 23.18 4.87
CA VAL A 127 -14.68 23.46 4.24
C VAL A 127 -13.55 22.80 5.03
N ALA A 128 -12.48 22.42 4.33
CA ALA A 128 -11.36 21.66 4.90
C ALA A 128 -10.58 22.42 5.99
N CYS A 129 -10.38 23.73 5.81
CA CYS A 129 -9.65 24.58 6.75
C CYS A 129 -10.56 25.65 7.36
N SER A 130 -10.43 25.85 8.67
CA SER A 130 -11.06 26.97 9.36
C SER A 130 -10.22 27.44 10.53
N ASN A 131 -10.11 28.76 10.69
CA ASN A 131 -9.47 29.40 11.85
C ASN A 131 -10.47 29.87 12.92
N SER A 132 -11.77 29.67 12.71
CA SER A 132 -12.85 30.07 13.62
C SER A 132 -13.77 28.92 14.01
N VAL A 133 -13.82 27.85 13.21
CA VAL A 133 -14.59 26.64 13.48
C VAL A 133 -13.64 25.49 13.77
N ASN A 134 -13.91 24.74 14.83
CA ASN A 134 -13.19 23.53 15.18
C ASN A 134 -13.65 22.36 14.30
N THR A 135 -13.31 22.43 13.01
CA THR A 135 -13.52 21.34 12.06
C THR A 135 -12.35 20.35 12.07
N VAL A 136 -12.67 19.07 11.91
CA VAL A 136 -11.72 17.97 11.77
C VAL A 136 -12.17 17.17 10.56
N MET A 137 -11.23 16.90 9.65
CA MET A 137 -11.43 15.97 8.55
C MET A 137 -11.22 14.55 9.07
N LEU A 138 -12.24 13.71 8.91
CA LEU A 138 -12.19 12.27 9.13
C LEU A 138 -11.93 11.63 7.78
N VAL A 139 -10.78 10.96 7.64
CA VAL A 139 -10.40 10.25 6.43
C VAL A 139 -10.40 8.76 6.75
N ASP A 140 -11.43 8.07 6.28
CA ASP A 140 -11.54 6.61 6.32
C ASP A 140 -10.88 6.03 5.08
N ILE A 141 -9.87 5.19 5.26
CA ILE A 141 -9.14 4.57 4.14
C ILE A 141 -9.76 3.19 3.88
N LEU A 142 -10.44 3.05 2.74
CA LEU A 142 -11.29 1.89 2.44
C LEU A 142 -10.53 0.79 1.68
N THR A 143 -9.67 1.14 0.72
CA THR A 143 -8.94 0.13 -0.05
C THR A 143 -7.70 -0.40 0.65
N GLU A 144 -6.91 0.46 1.28
CA GLU A 144 -5.71 0.04 2.01
C GLU A 144 -6.11 -0.54 3.38
N LEU A 145 -5.58 -1.72 3.70
CA LEU A 145 -6.03 -2.53 4.84
C LEU A 145 -4.97 -2.58 5.95
N GLY A 146 -5.44 -2.82 7.17
CA GLY A 146 -4.62 -2.89 8.38
C GLY A 146 -4.26 -1.53 8.97
N ASP A 147 -3.20 -1.52 9.78
CA ASP A 147 -2.63 -0.33 10.42
C ASP A 147 -1.79 0.43 9.39
N LEU A 148 -2.24 1.62 8.99
CA LEU A 148 -1.62 2.38 7.90
C LEU A 148 -0.70 3.48 8.43
N PRO A 149 0.34 3.84 7.66
CA PRO A 149 1.16 5.00 8.02
C PRO A 149 0.29 6.27 8.05
N PRO A 150 0.63 7.23 8.94
CA PRO A 150 -0.08 8.50 8.97
C PRO A 150 0.01 9.24 7.64
N LEU A 151 -1.10 9.86 7.24
CA LEU A 151 -1.11 10.92 6.26
C LEU A 151 -0.19 12.04 6.74
N SER A 152 0.45 12.68 5.77
CA SER A 152 1.20 13.90 5.98
C SER A 152 0.75 14.94 4.97
N GLY A 153 1.36 16.13 4.99
CA GLY A 153 0.97 17.18 4.07
C GLY A 153 1.81 18.43 4.22
N SER A 154 1.72 19.30 3.23
CA SER A 154 2.40 20.59 3.24
C SER A 154 1.43 21.72 3.56
N ASN A 155 1.75 22.52 4.58
CA ASN A 155 1.09 23.77 4.91
C ASN A 155 1.82 25.00 4.33
N ALA A 156 2.81 24.81 3.45
CA ALA A 156 3.70 25.89 3.02
C ALA A 156 2.99 27.05 2.32
N LEU A 157 1.78 26.82 1.76
CA LEU A 157 0.96 27.84 1.11
C LEU A 157 -0.32 28.14 1.88
N LEU A 158 -0.49 27.62 3.09
CA LEU A 158 -1.60 27.99 3.95
C LEU A 158 -1.30 29.30 4.66
N GLN A 159 -2.32 30.15 4.74
CA GLN A 159 -2.26 31.42 5.43
C GLN A 159 -3.37 31.45 6.48
N ASP A 160 -3.02 31.94 7.66
CA ASP A 160 -3.96 32.23 8.75
C ASP A 160 -3.77 33.67 9.19
N ARG A 161 -4.76 34.53 8.91
CA ARG A 161 -4.77 35.93 9.34
C ARG A 161 -5.14 36.10 10.81
N ILE A 162 -5.83 35.15 11.43
CA ILE A 162 -6.36 35.29 12.79
C ILE A 162 -5.32 34.85 13.82
N ASN A 163 -4.72 33.67 13.65
CA ASN A 163 -3.73 33.14 14.60
C ASN A 163 -2.29 33.21 14.09
N GLY A 164 -2.09 33.60 12.82
CA GLY A 164 -0.77 33.73 12.18
C GLY A 164 -0.45 35.17 11.76
N ASP A 165 0.53 35.31 10.86
CA ASP A 165 1.00 36.59 10.30
C ASP A 165 0.48 36.84 8.87
N ALA A 166 -0.51 36.06 8.42
CA ALA A 166 -1.09 36.08 7.08
C ALA A 166 -0.09 35.86 5.93
N ARG A 167 1.03 35.17 6.18
CA ARG A 167 2.00 34.77 5.15
C ARG A 167 1.90 33.28 4.84
N ASP A 168 2.45 32.91 3.69
CA ASP A 168 2.63 31.51 3.31
C ASP A 168 3.36 30.74 4.43
N GLY A 169 2.74 29.65 4.89
CA GLY A 169 3.24 28.82 5.98
C GLY A 169 2.73 29.23 7.37
N SER A 170 1.90 30.27 7.48
CA SER A 170 1.34 30.69 8.76
C SER A 170 0.13 29.84 9.19
N GLY A 171 -0.48 29.09 8.26
CA GLY A 171 -1.51 28.11 8.57
C GLY A 171 -0.93 26.77 9.07
N SER A 172 -1.79 25.92 9.65
CA SER A 172 -1.37 24.69 10.31
C SER A 172 -2.14 23.46 9.83
N LEU A 173 -1.44 22.33 9.72
CA LEU A 173 -2.01 21.00 9.56
C LEU A 173 -1.58 20.12 10.73
N VAL A 174 -2.54 19.43 11.33
CA VAL A 174 -2.29 18.49 12.43
C VAL A 174 -2.90 17.15 12.06
N PHE A 175 -2.11 16.08 12.14
CA PHE A 175 -2.50 14.71 11.83
C PHE A 175 -2.58 13.89 13.12
N VAL A 176 -3.65 13.12 13.30
CA VAL A 176 -3.85 12.25 14.47
C VAL A 176 -4.30 10.87 14.01
N THR A 177 -3.63 9.82 14.50
CA THR A 177 -3.84 8.42 14.10
C THR A 177 -3.74 7.49 15.32
N GLY A 178 -3.89 6.18 15.11
CA GLY A 178 -3.53 5.18 16.12
C GLY A 178 -4.48 5.04 17.30
N GLY A 179 -5.69 5.62 17.24
CA GLY A 179 -6.67 5.59 18.32
C GLY A 179 -6.73 6.85 19.17
N ASP A 180 -5.87 7.84 18.89
CA ASP A 180 -5.89 9.13 19.57
C ASP A 180 -7.08 10.00 19.16
N SER A 181 -7.40 10.99 19.99
CA SER A 181 -8.55 11.88 19.80
C SER A 181 -8.15 13.31 19.47
N LEU A 182 -8.99 13.98 18.66
CA LEU A 182 -8.84 15.39 18.30
C LEU A 182 -10.22 16.05 18.26
N LEU A 183 -10.43 17.06 19.10
CA LEU A 183 -11.69 17.84 19.17
C LEU A 183 -12.95 16.95 19.30
N GLY A 184 -12.86 15.88 20.11
CA GLY A 184 -13.97 14.95 20.34
C GLY A 184 -14.18 13.90 19.24
N GLN A 185 -13.40 13.95 18.16
CA GLN A 185 -13.29 12.85 17.19
C GLN A 185 -12.20 11.88 17.61
N MET A 186 -12.32 10.61 17.23
CA MET A 186 -11.31 9.59 17.47
C MET A 186 -10.80 9.06 16.13
N SER A 187 -9.49 8.99 16.00
CA SER A 187 -8.84 8.17 14.98
C SER A 187 -9.06 6.70 15.30
N VAL A 188 -8.93 5.85 14.29
CA VAL A 188 -9.10 4.40 14.44
C VAL A 188 -7.93 3.72 13.76
N LYS A 189 -7.19 2.94 14.53
CA LYS A 189 -6.19 2.02 14.00
C LYS A 189 -6.92 0.89 13.26
N GLY A 190 -6.67 0.76 11.97
CA GLY A 190 -7.25 -0.25 11.12
C GLY A 190 -6.81 -1.64 11.54
N THR A 191 -7.75 -2.57 11.56
CA THR A 191 -7.48 -3.98 11.90
C THR A 191 -7.94 -4.96 10.83
N ARG A 192 -8.50 -4.47 9.71
CA ARG A 192 -8.87 -5.30 8.57
C ARG A 192 -7.68 -6.08 8.07
N GLU A 193 -7.87 -7.36 7.78
CA GLU A 193 -6.78 -8.21 7.32
C GLU A 193 -6.26 -7.72 5.98
N ASN A 194 -4.94 -7.79 5.79
CA ASN A 194 -4.32 -7.66 4.47
C ASN A 194 -3.83 -9.04 4.00
N ALA A 195 -4.78 -9.98 3.95
CA ALA A 195 -4.51 -11.39 3.77
C ALA A 195 -4.44 -11.77 2.28
N LEU A 196 -3.50 -12.66 1.94
CA LEU A 196 -3.38 -13.20 0.58
C LEU A 196 -4.67 -13.96 0.23
N CYS A 197 -5.30 -13.59 -0.88
CA CYS A 197 -6.60 -14.13 -1.28
C CYS A 197 -7.64 -14.10 -0.13
N SER A 198 -7.62 -13.06 0.71
CA SER A 198 -8.57 -12.85 1.80
C SER A 198 -8.72 -14.04 2.77
N ASN A 199 -7.69 -14.90 2.89
CA ASN A 199 -7.75 -16.20 3.59
C ASN A 199 -8.77 -17.21 3.04
N HIS A 200 -9.42 -16.91 1.92
CA HIS A 200 -10.47 -17.73 1.31
C HIS A 200 -10.15 -18.16 -0.12
N GLY A 201 -8.86 -18.24 -0.44
CA GLY A 201 -8.39 -18.75 -1.72
C GLY A 201 -6.94 -19.19 -1.67
N ILE A 202 -6.53 -19.89 -2.72
CA ILE A 202 -5.14 -20.33 -2.94
C ILE A 202 -4.53 -19.45 -4.03
N CYS A 203 -3.40 -18.82 -3.72
CA CYS A 203 -2.65 -18.02 -4.68
C CYS A 203 -1.78 -18.91 -5.59
N ASP A 204 -1.91 -18.74 -6.90
CA ASP A 204 -0.93 -19.21 -7.86
C ASP A 204 0.11 -18.10 -8.11
N PHE A 205 1.28 -18.22 -7.47
CA PHE A 205 2.35 -17.23 -7.60
C PHE A 205 2.99 -17.16 -8.98
N SER A 206 2.75 -18.11 -9.89
CA SER A 206 3.26 -17.99 -11.26
C SER A 206 2.42 -17.00 -12.10
N THR A 207 1.14 -16.89 -11.78
CA THR A 207 0.18 -16.04 -12.49
C THR A 207 -0.25 -14.80 -11.70
N GLY A 208 -0.16 -14.84 -10.37
CA GLY A 208 -0.68 -13.81 -9.46
C GLY A 208 -2.20 -13.89 -9.27
N ILE A 209 -2.82 -15.04 -9.56
CA ILE A 209 -4.28 -15.22 -9.54
C ILE A 209 -4.70 -16.04 -8.32
N CYS A 210 -5.74 -15.58 -7.62
CA CYS A 210 -6.39 -16.31 -6.54
C CYS A 210 -7.42 -17.30 -7.08
N THR A 211 -7.31 -18.58 -6.70
CA THR A 211 -8.37 -19.58 -6.87
C THR A 211 -9.20 -19.64 -5.60
N CYS A 212 -10.42 -19.12 -5.64
CA CYS A 212 -11.27 -19.00 -4.46
C CYS A 212 -11.83 -20.34 -3.98
N HIS A 213 -12.03 -20.44 -2.67
CA HIS A 213 -12.79 -21.52 -2.05
C HIS A 213 -14.28 -21.43 -2.42
N ALA A 214 -15.03 -22.50 -2.15
CA ALA A 214 -16.44 -22.57 -2.50
C ALA A 214 -17.23 -21.41 -1.86
N ASN A 215 -18.06 -20.74 -2.68
CA ASN A 215 -18.88 -19.56 -2.34
C ASN A 215 -18.10 -18.26 -2.08
N PHE A 216 -16.81 -18.21 -2.40
CA PHE A 216 -16.03 -16.98 -2.37
C PHE A 216 -15.72 -16.48 -3.77
N GLY A 217 -15.74 -15.16 -3.94
CA GLY A 217 -15.55 -14.49 -5.20
C GLY A 217 -14.86 -13.14 -5.06
N GLY A 218 -14.82 -12.38 -6.17
CA GLY A 218 -14.21 -11.07 -6.19
C GLY A 218 -14.95 -10.07 -5.28
N SER A 219 -14.20 -9.23 -4.59
CA SER A 219 -14.74 -8.24 -3.67
C SER A 219 -14.52 -6.80 -4.15
N ASP A 220 -15.24 -5.88 -3.51
CA ASP A 220 -15.04 -4.43 -3.64
C ASP A 220 -14.04 -3.88 -2.59
N GLY A 221 -13.45 -4.75 -1.76
CA GLY A 221 -12.59 -4.36 -0.64
C GLY A 221 -13.35 -3.90 0.63
N ASN A 222 -14.68 -3.80 0.56
CA ASN A 222 -15.58 -3.34 1.63
C ASN A 222 -16.62 -4.40 2.04
N GLY A 223 -16.33 -5.68 1.74
CA GLY A 223 -17.19 -6.82 2.09
C GLY A 223 -18.36 -7.05 1.13
N GLY A 224 -18.45 -6.30 0.04
CA GLY A 224 -19.41 -6.50 -1.05
C GLY A 224 -18.78 -7.19 -2.27
N PRO A 225 -19.61 -7.58 -3.25
CA PRO A 225 -19.12 -8.12 -4.52
C PRO A 225 -18.43 -7.03 -5.33
N GLY A 226 -17.30 -7.36 -5.95
CA GLY A 226 -16.56 -6.41 -6.78
C GLY A 226 -15.56 -7.08 -7.71
N THR A 227 -14.77 -6.26 -8.38
CA THR A 227 -13.84 -6.71 -9.43
C THR A 227 -12.48 -7.15 -8.90
N ILE A 228 -12.19 -6.95 -7.61
CA ILE A 228 -10.92 -7.36 -7.02
C ILE A 228 -10.96 -8.87 -6.83
N ALA A 229 -10.21 -9.61 -7.64
CA ALA A 229 -10.17 -11.07 -7.61
C ALA A 229 -9.36 -11.62 -6.41
N ASN A 230 -9.72 -11.22 -5.19
CA ASN A 230 -9.05 -11.57 -3.94
C ASN A 230 -9.82 -12.58 -3.07
N CYS A 231 -10.96 -13.11 -3.51
CA CYS A 231 -11.79 -14.04 -2.71
C CYS A 231 -12.35 -13.43 -1.42
N GLY A 232 -12.44 -12.10 -1.32
CA GLY A 232 -12.91 -11.39 -0.12
C GLY A 232 -14.42 -11.28 0.03
N PHE A 233 -15.20 -11.73 -0.95
CA PHE A 233 -16.67 -11.66 -0.92
C PHE A 233 -17.30 -13.05 -0.86
N HIS A 234 -18.29 -13.23 0.02
CA HIS A 234 -19.02 -14.49 0.15
C HIS A 234 -20.38 -14.44 -0.56
N GLU A 235 -20.50 -15.11 -1.70
CA GLU A 235 -21.64 -15.05 -2.64
C GLU A 235 -22.97 -15.55 -2.05
N GLY A 236 -22.93 -16.38 -1.01
CA GLY A 236 -24.11 -16.96 -0.36
C GLY A 236 -24.61 -16.26 0.90
N LYS A 237 -24.01 -15.12 1.31
CA LYS A 237 -24.37 -14.41 2.53
C LYS A 237 -24.76 -12.97 2.18
N PRO A 238 -25.89 -12.44 2.71
CA PRO A 238 -26.21 -11.04 2.50
C PRO A 238 -25.07 -10.18 3.05
N THR A 239 -24.70 -9.16 2.28
CA THR A 239 -23.78 -8.10 2.71
C THR A 239 -24.43 -7.41 3.90
N GLY A 240 -24.02 -7.78 5.11
CA GLY A 240 -24.37 -7.05 6.31
C GLY A 240 -23.57 -5.76 6.30
N GLY A 241 -24.23 -4.65 5.97
CA GLY A 241 -23.64 -3.32 5.93
C GLY A 241 -22.81 -3.05 7.18
N ILE A 242 -21.58 -2.59 6.93
CA ILE A 242 -20.73 -1.95 7.93
C ILE A 242 -21.38 -0.62 8.29
#